data_AF-A0A2V4CY99-F1
#
_entry.id   AF-A0A2V4CY99-F1
#
_cell.length_a   1.000
_cell.length_b   1.000
_cell.length_c   1.000
_cell.angle_alpha   90.00
_cell.angle_beta   90.00
_cell.angle_gamma   90.00
#
_symmetry.space_group_name_H-M   'P 1'
#
loop_
_entity.id
_entity.type
_entity.pdbx_description
1 polymer ?
#
loop_
_entity_poly.entity_id
_entity_poly.type
_entity_poly.pdbx_seq_one_letter_code
_entity_poly.pdbx_strand_id
1 'polypeptide(L)'
;MRNKKGILVKNALGAIIAIMGLVILIFAGMNIYKSFYEEKRNAQKVIDSIMGKIDNLEEGESGTFLIQGIDDWSLKGWSKDEENRPDKCFFDSCLCICPNEGTCPENGLCRKIDQGKFLIPETFISLEWSIEVSSSLENKLHEIFIFKGNDLLIVFPE
;
A
#
# COMPACT_ATOMS: atom_id res chain seq x y z
N MET A 1 -36.88 -59.10 18.71
CA MET A 1 -37.04 -57.67 19.08
C MET A 1 -36.18 -56.83 18.14
N ARG A 2 -36.77 -55.97 17.29
CA ARG A 2 -36.05 -55.18 16.28
C ARG A 2 -35.53 -53.88 16.90
N ASN A 3 -34.20 -53.72 16.95
CA ASN A 3 -33.53 -52.51 17.43
C ASN A 3 -33.72 -51.34 16.45
N LYS A 4 -34.54 -50.35 16.82
CA LYS A 4 -34.74 -49.08 16.08
C LYS A 4 -33.75 -47.98 16.50
N LYS A 5 -32.44 -48.26 16.49
CA LYS A 5 -31.41 -47.28 16.90
C LYS A 5 -30.64 -46.60 15.75
N GLY A 6 -31.10 -46.72 14.50
CA GLY A 6 -30.30 -46.33 13.33
C GLY A 6 -30.56 -44.96 12.69
N ILE A 7 -31.61 -44.22 13.05
CA ILE A 7 -32.06 -43.09 12.23
C ILE A 7 -31.56 -41.71 12.68
N LEU A 8 -31.13 -41.53 13.93
CA LEU A 8 -30.63 -40.22 14.40
C LEU A 8 -29.19 -39.91 13.96
N VAL A 9 -28.37 -40.93 13.69
CA VAL A 9 -26.93 -40.76 13.42
C VAL A 9 -26.67 -40.08 12.06
N LYS A 10 -27.55 -40.29 11.07
CA LYS A 10 -27.37 -39.73 9.72
C LYS A 10 -27.52 -38.21 9.68
N ASN A 11 -28.43 -37.66 10.48
CA ASN A 11 -28.63 -36.20 10.52
C ASN A 11 -27.57 -35.49 11.37
N ALA A 12 -27.07 -36.16 12.42
CA ALA A 12 -26.02 -35.60 13.28
C ALA A 12 -24.69 -35.41 12.54
N LEU A 13 -24.30 -36.34 11.68
CA LEU A 13 -23.05 -36.25 10.92
C LEU A 13 -23.04 -35.05 9.95
N GLY A 14 -24.15 -34.83 9.25
CA GLY A 14 -24.30 -33.67 8.35
C GLY A 14 -24.21 -32.34 9.10
N ALA A 15 -24.81 -32.26 10.30
CA ALA A 15 -24.72 -31.07 11.13
C ALA A 15 -23.28 -30.77 11.59
N ILE A 16 -22.51 -31.80 11.99
CA ILE A 16 -21.11 -31.63 12.40
C ILE A 16 -20.26 -31.14 11.22
N ILE A 17 -20.44 -31.69 10.03
CA ILE A 17 -19.71 -31.28 8.82
C ILE A 17 -20.03 -29.82 8.47
N ALA A 18 -21.31 -29.42 8.54
CA ALA A 18 -21.72 -28.05 8.29
C ALA A 18 -21.07 -27.06 9.27
N ILE A 19 -21.01 -27.40 10.56
CA ILE A 19 -20.35 -26.58 11.59
C ILE A 19 -18.84 -26.49 11.33
N MET A 20 -18.17 -27.61 11.02
CA MET A 20 -16.75 -27.59 10.68
C MET A 20 -16.46 -26.72 9.45
N GLY A 21 -17.28 -26.83 8.41
CA GLY A 21 -17.16 -25.99 7.22
C GLY A 21 -17.30 -24.50 7.54
N LEU A 22 -18.26 -24.14 8.40
CA LEU A 22 -18.44 -22.76 8.84
C LEU A 22 -17.23 -22.22 9.61
N VAL A 23 -16.66 -23.02 10.53
CA VAL A 23 -15.47 -22.61 11.30
C VAL A 23 -14.28 -22.36 10.38
N ILE A 24 -14.06 -23.23 9.39
CA ILE A 24 -12.97 -23.06 8.40
C ILE A 24 -13.17 -21.78 7.58
N LEU A 25 -14.39 -21.49 7.15
CA LEU A 25 -14.70 -20.26 6.39
C LEU A 25 -14.43 -19.00 7.21
N ILE A 26 -14.84 -18.98 8.49
CA ILE A 26 -14.58 -17.85 9.39
C ILE A 26 -13.07 -17.67 9.57
N PHE A 27 -12.33 -18.75 9.82
CA PHE A 27 -10.88 -18.71 9.99
C PHE A 27 -10.15 -18.20 8.75
N ALA A 28 -10.55 -18.67 7.55
CA ALA A 28 -10.00 -18.19 6.28
C ALA A 28 -10.27 -16.69 6.08
N GLY A 29 -11.50 -16.24 6.35
CA GLY A 29 -11.87 -14.82 6.26
C GLY A 29 -11.04 -13.93 7.19
N MET A 30 -10.77 -14.39 8.42
CA MET A 30 -9.92 -13.66 9.36
C MET A 30 -8.47 -13.51 8.87
N ASN A 31 -7.88 -14.56 8.29
CA ASN A 31 -6.50 -14.50 7.79
C ASN A 31 -6.37 -13.52 6.61
N ILE A 32 -7.33 -13.53 5.69
CA ILE A 32 -7.37 -12.58 4.57
C ILE A 32 -7.50 -11.15 5.08
N TYR A 33 -8.43 -10.89 6.00
CA TYR A 33 -8.63 -9.57 6.59
C TYR A 33 -7.37 -9.03 7.29
N LYS A 34 -6.65 -9.91 8.00
CA LYS A 34 -5.42 -9.54 8.70
C LYS A 34 -4.30 -9.10 7.75
N SER A 35 -4.13 -9.79 6.61
CA SER A 35 -3.11 -9.42 5.61
C SER A 35 -3.31 -7.99 5.11
N PHE A 36 -4.52 -7.66 4.65
CA PHE A 36 -4.85 -6.31 4.16
C PHE A 36 -4.66 -5.23 5.22
N TYR A 37 -4.95 -5.53 6.48
CA TYR A 37 -4.79 -4.58 7.58
C TYR A 37 -3.30 -4.30 7.89
N GLU A 38 -2.45 -5.33 7.85
CA GLU A 38 -1.02 -5.18 8.09
C GLU A 38 -0.33 -4.38 6.99
N GLU A 39 -0.67 -4.61 5.73
CA GLU A 39 -0.15 -3.86 4.58
C GLU A 39 -0.46 -2.37 4.69
N LYS A 40 -1.71 -2.00 4.96
CA LYS A 40 -2.11 -0.61 5.15
C LYS A 40 -1.34 0.07 6.29
N ARG A 41 -1.10 -0.66 7.38
CA ARG A 41 -0.32 -0.14 8.52
C ARG A 41 1.14 0.07 8.15
N ASN A 42 1.73 -0.80 7.35
CA ASN A 42 3.09 -0.65 6.86
C ASN A 42 3.19 0.55 5.90
N ALA A 43 2.22 0.70 4.98
CA ALA A 43 2.14 1.86 4.09
C ALA A 43 2.03 3.17 4.86
N GLN A 44 1.25 3.18 5.93
CA GLN A 44 1.18 4.33 6.83
C GLN A 44 2.53 4.65 7.48
N LYS A 45 3.27 3.66 7.97
CA LYS A 45 4.60 3.89 8.55
C LYS A 45 5.60 4.43 7.53
N VAL A 46 5.54 3.92 6.29
CA VAL A 46 6.42 4.40 5.22
C VAL A 46 6.10 5.86 4.91
N ILE A 47 4.84 6.22 4.65
CA ILE A 47 4.51 7.63 4.36
C ILE A 47 4.84 8.56 5.53
N ASP A 48 4.57 8.15 6.77
CA ASP A 48 4.90 8.95 7.95
C ASP A 48 6.43 9.11 8.12
N SER A 49 7.23 8.11 7.73
CA SER A 49 8.70 8.19 7.68
C SER A 49 9.18 9.16 6.59
N ILE A 50 8.54 9.15 5.40
CA ILE A 50 8.84 10.10 4.33
C ILE A 50 8.53 11.53 4.79
N MET A 51 7.35 11.74 5.36
CA MET A 51 6.95 13.05 5.89
C MET A 51 7.93 13.53 6.97
N GLY A 52 8.31 12.65 7.91
CA GLY A 52 9.31 13.00 8.93
C GLY A 52 10.67 13.39 8.34
N LYS A 53 11.11 12.75 7.25
CA LYS A 53 12.34 13.13 6.54
C LYS A 53 12.22 14.49 5.84
N ILE A 54 11.07 14.77 5.22
CA ILE A 54 10.78 16.08 4.59
C ILE A 54 10.73 17.18 5.63
N ASP A 55 10.12 16.92 6.78
CA ASP A 55 9.99 17.89 7.87
C ASP A 55 11.36 18.24 8.48
N ASN A 56 12.27 17.27 8.54
CA ASN A 56 13.63 17.45 9.09
C ASN A 56 14.61 18.17 8.15
N LEU A 57 14.31 18.30 6.85
CA LEU A 57 15.13 19.09 5.93
C LEU A 57 14.97 20.59 6.21
N GLU A 58 16.05 21.36 6.17
CA GLU A 58 15.98 22.82 6.24
C GLU A 58 15.62 23.45 4.88
N GLU A 59 15.17 24.71 4.88
CA GLU A 59 14.89 25.43 3.63
C GLU A 59 16.17 25.62 2.81
N GLY A 60 16.13 25.22 1.54
CA GLY A 60 17.28 25.20 0.63
C GLY A 60 18.13 23.94 0.72
N GLU A 61 17.82 23.01 1.63
CA GLU A 61 18.55 21.75 1.77
C GLU A 61 17.99 20.67 0.82
N SER A 62 18.88 19.81 0.35
CA SER A 62 18.53 18.61 -0.41
C SER A 62 19.16 17.38 0.22
N GLY A 63 18.39 16.31 0.34
CA GLY A 63 18.83 15.05 0.90
C GLY A 63 18.37 13.86 0.06
N THR A 64 19.24 12.87 -0.08
CA THR A 64 18.86 11.56 -0.62
C THR A 64 18.56 10.63 0.54
N PHE A 65 17.41 9.98 0.49
CA PHE A 65 16.99 9.05 1.53
C PHE A 65 16.64 7.71 0.93
N LEU A 66 17.23 6.66 1.52
CA LEU A 66 16.79 5.30 1.31
C LEU A 66 15.49 5.08 2.06
N ILE A 67 14.46 4.63 1.34
CA ILE A 67 13.16 4.26 1.89
C ILE A 67 12.87 2.83 1.47
N GLN A 68 12.41 2.03 2.44
CA GLN A 68 12.00 0.67 2.17
C GLN A 68 10.63 0.69 1.47
N GLY A 69 10.59 0.17 0.24
CA GLY A 69 9.35 -0.01 -0.51
C GLY A 69 8.44 -1.05 0.13
N ILE A 70 7.18 -1.05 -0.30
CA ILE A 70 6.19 -2.08 0.05
C ILE A 70 5.78 -2.73 -1.26
N ASP A 71 5.81 -4.06 -1.28
CA ASP A 71 5.38 -4.84 -2.44
C ASP A 71 3.94 -4.49 -2.82
N ASP A 72 3.67 -4.38 -4.11
CA ASP A 72 2.36 -4.03 -4.68
C ASP A 72 1.79 -2.66 -4.29
N TRP A 73 2.62 -1.75 -3.79
CA TRP A 73 2.26 -0.35 -3.59
C TRP A 73 3.18 0.58 -4.40
N SER A 74 2.61 1.67 -4.89
CA SER A 74 3.29 2.74 -5.59
C SER A 74 3.18 4.05 -4.82
N LEU A 75 4.26 4.81 -4.81
CA LEU A 75 4.26 6.18 -4.32
C LEU A 75 3.90 7.09 -5.49
N LYS A 76 2.84 7.88 -5.33
CA LYS A 76 2.40 8.88 -6.31
C LYS A 76 2.30 10.21 -5.60
N GLY A 77 2.53 11.28 -6.33
CA GLY A 77 2.25 12.60 -5.83
C GLY A 77 1.72 13.48 -6.93
N TRP A 78 1.00 14.50 -6.49
CA TRP A 78 0.26 15.40 -7.33
C TRP A 78 0.63 16.81 -6.95
N SER A 79 0.93 17.61 -7.97
CA SER A 79 1.02 19.06 -7.82
C SER A 79 -0.37 19.66 -7.58
N LYS A 80 -0.40 20.89 -7.06
CA LYS A 80 -1.64 21.64 -6.84
C LYS A 80 -2.44 21.91 -8.12
N ASP A 81 -1.78 21.88 -9.28
CA ASP A 81 -2.34 22.27 -10.57
C ASP A 81 -2.81 21.07 -11.42
N GLU A 82 -2.61 19.83 -10.95
CA GLU A 82 -3.02 18.61 -11.66
C GLU A 82 -4.52 18.31 -11.55
N GLU A 83 -5.15 17.96 -12.68
CA GLU A 83 -6.59 17.63 -12.75
C GLU A 83 -6.95 16.27 -12.13
N ASN A 84 -6.04 15.28 -12.18
CA ASN A 84 -6.28 13.90 -11.72
C ASN A 84 -5.98 13.67 -10.23
N ARG A 85 -6.00 14.73 -9.42
CA ARG A 85 -5.66 14.66 -8.00
C ARG A 85 -6.79 14.06 -7.15
N PRO A 86 -6.49 13.38 -6.04
CA PRO A 86 -7.50 12.97 -5.06
C PRO A 86 -8.22 14.17 -4.40
N ASP A 87 -9.54 14.09 -4.23
CA ASP A 87 -10.35 15.12 -3.55
C ASP A 87 -9.83 15.49 -2.16
N LYS A 88 -9.21 14.54 -1.47
CA LYS A 88 -8.59 14.73 -0.14
C LYS A 88 -7.52 15.82 -0.13
N CYS A 89 -6.92 16.13 -1.28
CA CYS A 89 -5.82 17.09 -1.43
C CYS A 89 -6.16 18.28 -2.33
N PHE A 90 -7.44 18.59 -2.56
CA PHE A 90 -7.91 19.54 -3.58
C PHE A 90 -7.27 20.96 -3.58
N PHE A 91 -6.66 21.42 -2.49
CA PHE A 91 -6.04 22.77 -2.43
C PHE A 91 -4.52 22.76 -2.27
N ASP A 92 -3.92 21.59 -2.07
CA ASP A 92 -2.54 21.42 -1.64
C ASP A 92 -1.81 20.44 -2.56
N SER A 93 -0.48 20.42 -2.49
CA SER A 93 0.32 19.33 -3.06
C SER A 93 0.09 18.06 -2.24
N CYS A 94 0.06 16.91 -2.89
CA CYS A 94 -0.31 15.64 -2.26
C CYS A 94 0.75 14.58 -2.51
N LEU A 95 1.10 13.83 -1.47
CA LEU A 95 1.85 12.60 -1.60
C LEU A 95 0.96 11.45 -1.12
N CYS A 96 0.74 10.44 -1.96
CA CYS A 96 -0.01 9.26 -1.58
C CYS A 96 0.76 7.98 -1.86
N ILE A 97 0.57 7.01 -0.98
CA ILE A 97 0.95 5.62 -1.22
C ILE A 97 -0.33 4.88 -1.63
N CYS A 98 -0.29 4.29 -2.83
CA CYS A 98 -1.42 3.69 -3.51
C CYS A 98 -1.15 2.20 -3.75
N PRO A 99 -2.12 1.29 -3.56
CA PRO A 99 -1.98 -0.07 -4.05
C PRO A 99 -1.90 -0.05 -5.60
N ASN A 100 -1.11 -0.94 -6.19
CA ASN A 100 -0.91 -1.02 -7.64
C ASN A 100 -2.21 -1.40 -8.37
N GLU A 101 -3.00 -2.28 -7.77
CA GLU A 101 -4.32 -2.67 -8.28
C GLU A 101 -5.41 -1.76 -7.68
N GLY A 102 -5.52 -0.52 -8.15
CA GLY A 102 -6.63 0.34 -7.75
C GLY A 102 -6.52 1.83 -8.09
N THR A 103 -7.63 2.52 -7.96
CA THR A 103 -7.69 3.98 -7.99
C THR A 103 -7.16 4.52 -6.67
N CYS A 104 -6.03 5.22 -6.72
CA CYS A 104 -5.44 5.85 -5.53
C CYS A 104 -6.40 6.77 -4.74
N PRO A 105 -7.33 7.52 -5.38
CA PRO A 105 -8.24 8.40 -4.65
C PRO A 105 -9.08 7.69 -3.57
N GLU A 106 -9.51 6.44 -3.84
CA GLU A 106 -10.41 5.70 -2.96
C GLU A 106 -9.66 5.02 -1.81
N ASN A 107 -8.63 4.24 -2.15
CA ASN A 107 -7.96 3.33 -1.22
C ASN A 107 -6.56 3.78 -0.79
N GLY A 108 -6.03 4.85 -1.40
CA GLY A 108 -4.70 5.37 -1.10
C GLY A 108 -4.62 6.10 0.24
N LEU A 109 -3.43 6.03 0.84
CA LEU A 109 -3.04 6.80 2.01
C LEU A 109 -2.37 8.08 1.54
N CYS A 110 -3.07 9.20 1.67
CA CYS A 110 -2.60 10.50 1.21
C CYS A 110 -2.22 11.41 2.38
N ARG A 111 -1.13 12.17 2.21
CA ARG A 111 -0.70 13.25 3.07
C ARG A 111 -0.59 14.53 2.25
N LYS A 112 -1.08 15.61 2.84
CA LYS A 112 -0.93 16.96 2.30
C LYS A 112 0.46 17.47 2.62
N ILE A 113 1.02 18.24 1.71
CA ILE A 113 2.30 18.92 1.87
C ILE A 113 2.05 20.41 1.62
N ASP A 114 2.32 21.23 2.63
CA ASP A 114 2.00 22.67 2.61
C ASP A 114 3.02 23.51 1.80
N GLN A 115 4.04 22.90 1.19
CA GLN A 115 5.16 23.61 0.57
C GLN A 115 5.39 23.22 -0.90
N GLY A 116 5.37 24.24 -1.76
CA GLY A 116 5.99 24.25 -3.10
C GLY A 116 5.32 23.40 -4.17
N LYS A 117 5.62 23.72 -5.44
CA LYS A 117 5.23 22.86 -6.56
C LYS A 117 5.97 21.53 -6.44
N PHE A 118 5.22 20.46 -6.63
CA PHE A 118 5.74 19.11 -6.64
C PHE A 118 5.93 18.68 -8.09
N LEU A 119 7.15 18.34 -8.49
CA LEU A 119 7.41 17.71 -9.78
C LEU A 119 7.96 16.32 -9.49
N ILE A 120 7.09 15.31 -9.59
CA ILE A 120 7.58 13.94 -9.84
C ILE A 120 7.64 13.81 -11.36
N PRO A 121 8.79 13.44 -11.94
CA PRO A 121 8.80 13.04 -13.34
C PRO A 121 7.82 11.86 -13.52
N GLU A 122 6.80 12.02 -14.37
CA GLU A 122 5.72 11.03 -14.61
C GLU A 122 6.23 9.67 -15.14
N THR A 123 7.53 9.52 -15.38
CA THR A 123 8.19 8.29 -15.83
C THR A 123 8.44 7.33 -14.67
N PHE A 124 7.37 6.87 -14.00
CA PHE A 124 7.45 5.72 -13.09
C PHE A 124 6.13 4.97 -12.97
N ILE A 125 5.38 4.84 -14.07
CA ILE A 125 4.18 4.00 -14.11
C ILE A 125 4.34 2.99 -15.25
N SER A 126 4.56 1.73 -14.86
CA SER A 126 4.64 0.54 -15.72
C SER A 126 5.98 0.30 -16.43
N LEU A 127 7.00 -0.15 -15.69
CA LEU A 127 7.94 -1.11 -16.28
C LEU A 127 7.33 -2.50 -16.12
N GLU A 128 6.78 -2.95 -17.24
CA GLU A 128 6.44 -4.32 -17.56
C GLU A 128 7.59 -5.24 -17.14
N TRP A 129 7.28 -6.27 -16.37
CA TRP A 129 8.24 -7.29 -15.95
C TRP A 129 8.68 -8.08 -17.19
N SER A 130 9.86 -7.80 -17.73
CA SER A 130 10.62 -8.84 -18.42
C SER A 130 11.53 -9.54 -17.41
N ILE A 131 11.06 -10.73 -17.07
CA ILE A 131 11.73 -11.73 -16.24
C ILE A 131 13.03 -12.14 -16.96
N GLU A 132 14.18 -11.80 -16.36
CA GLU A 132 15.33 -12.70 -16.37
C GLU A 132 15.48 -13.18 -14.93
N VAL A 133 15.05 -14.43 -14.70
CA VAL A 133 15.16 -15.11 -13.40
C VAL A 133 16.65 -15.28 -13.10
N SER A 134 17.20 -14.42 -12.26
CA SER A 134 18.33 -14.77 -11.42
C SER A 134 17.86 -14.70 -9.97
N SER A 135 17.75 -15.88 -9.37
CA SER A 135 17.39 -16.11 -7.99
C SER A 135 18.40 -15.43 -7.05
N SER A 136 18.06 -14.24 -6.54
CA SER A 136 18.71 -13.72 -5.34
C SER A 136 17.75 -12.78 -4.60
N LEU A 137 17.47 -13.15 -3.34
CA LEU A 137 16.77 -12.33 -2.36
C LEU A 137 17.59 -11.06 -2.08
N GLU A 138 17.23 -9.94 -2.68
CA GLU A 138 17.68 -8.63 -2.20
C GLU A 138 16.48 -7.67 -2.12
N ASN A 139 16.31 -7.07 -0.93
CA ASN A 139 15.38 -6.00 -0.67
C ASN A 139 15.49 -4.93 -1.78
N LYS A 140 14.40 -4.63 -2.49
CA LYS A 140 14.34 -3.51 -3.43
C LYS A 140 14.38 -2.21 -2.62
N LEU A 141 15.57 -1.67 -2.45
CA LEU A 141 15.78 -0.33 -1.92
C LEU A 141 15.53 0.66 -3.05
N HIS A 142 14.61 1.59 -2.83
CA HIS A 142 14.43 2.73 -3.71
C HIS A 142 15.17 3.92 -3.10
N GLU A 143 16.10 4.50 -3.85
CA GLU A 143 16.68 5.80 -3.53
C GLU A 143 15.68 6.90 -3.90
N ILE A 144 15.48 7.87 -3.03
CA ILE A 144 14.58 8.98 -3.26
C ILE A 144 15.37 10.26 -2.99
N PHE A 145 15.52 11.11 -4.01
CA PHE A 145 16.14 12.43 -3.88
C PHE A 145 15.06 13.44 -3.54
N ILE A 146 15.20 14.13 -2.41
CA ILE A 146 14.26 15.15 -1.96
C ILE A 146 14.99 16.49 -1.90
N PHE A 147 14.49 17.49 -2.63
CA PHE A 147 14.99 18.86 -2.61
C PHE A 147 13.96 19.76 -1.94
N LYS A 148 14.25 20.34 -0.78
CA LYS A 148 13.37 21.28 -0.10
C LYS A 148 13.83 22.71 -0.38
N GLY A 149 13.44 23.25 -1.54
CA GLY A 149 13.65 24.66 -1.89
C GLY A 149 12.34 25.45 -1.86
N ASN A 150 12.25 26.55 -2.63
CA ASN A 150 10.96 27.21 -2.91
C ASN A 150 9.98 26.28 -3.66
N ASP A 151 10.49 25.21 -4.27
CA ASP A 151 9.75 24.10 -4.87
C ASP A 151 10.31 22.77 -4.32
N LEU A 152 9.44 21.84 -3.93
CA LEU A 152 9.82 20.52 -3.40
C LEU A 152 9.95 19.53 -4.56
N LEU A 153 11.17 19.10 -4.88
CA LEU A 153 11.42 18.14 -5.96
C LEU A 153 11.68 16.76 -5.37
N ILE A 154 10.91 15.75 -5.78
CA ILE A 154 11.21 14.34 -5.45
C ILE A 154 11.59 13.61 -6.73
N VAL A 155 12.86 13.22 -6.85
CA VAL A 155 13.39 12.49 -8.00
C VAL A 155 13.68 11.05 -7.57
N PHE A 156 13.27 10.10 -8.40
CA PHE A 156 13.61 8.68 -8.26
C PHE A 156 14.71 8.39 -9.28
N PRO A 157 15.85 7.79 -8.89
CA PRO A 157 16.85 7.35 -9.85
C PRO A 157 16.27 6.23 -10.73
N GLU A 158 16.71 6.23 -11.99
CA GLU A 158 16.41 5.20 -13.01
C GLU A 158 16.97 3.82 -12.62
#